data_AF-A0A5C3NVK6-F1
#
_entry.id   AF-A0A5C3NVK6-F1
#
_cell.length_a   1.000
_cell.length_b   1.000
_cell.length_c   1.000
_cell.angle_alpha   90.00
_cell.angle_beta   90.00
_cell.angle_gamma   90.00
#
_symmetry.space_group_name_H-M   'P 1'
#
loop_
_entity.id
_entity.type
_entity.pdbx_description
1 polymer ?
#
loop_
_entity_poly.entity_id
_entity_poly.type
_entity_poly.pdbx_seq_one_letter_code
_entity_poly.pdbx_strand_id
1 'polypeptide(L)'
;MSQITAEEAADAVQAREDAIRDACAEMDENISSLCNIFNLPPILTAEWDSLLASRIADQHEAHVSTIRQTLRLDSHNLRMFHARPSKPRGDDTFSSPSASGDKLGSSSTSGRASHDDATRCAAARLVALIVEAVKRSSKVNSLYREFDDLQSTLTVNDVLSLADIVFIRKTRDDLLMCRDKLEEDAIELKSKFAIYKKSFYLLSDETALNEVLRTLRGTTVPAEVFDALLGPAVHILQRLTRERAEVVERADAQSEELMVDWLSTPDTHVDQAAYDAALSQFDSLRALVTEQEGGHNGALMCIMVMFEVALNTPSTVLFSGDEIDLNILFAAFNQYEKLTELSREMIEASGPVIETLSDFVSSLRLAGN
;
A
#
# COMPACT_ATOMS: atom_id res chain seq x y z
N MET A 1 -0.12 71.35 11.71
CA MET A 1 -1.01 70.18 11.66
C MET A 1 -0.57 69.38 10.44
N SER A 2 -0.26 68.10 10.61
CA SER A 2 0.04 67.24 9.46
C SER A 2 -1.23 67.14 8.62
N GLN A 3 -1.13 67.29 7.30
CA GLN A 3 -2.25 67.17 6.37
C GLN A 3 -1.81 66.21 5.26
N ILE A 4 -2.68 65.27 4.90
CA ILE A 4 -2.50 64.36 3.78
C ILE A 4 -3.33 64.86 2.60
N THR A 5 -2.90 64.62 1.36
CA THR A 5 -3.72 64.99 0.20
C THR A 5 -4.94 64.05 0.11
N ALA A 6 -6.06 64.56 -0.40
CA ALA A 6 -7.27 63.75 -0.58
C ALA A 6 -7.04 62.54 -1.51
N GLU A 7 -6.19 62.70 -2.54
CA GLU A 7 -5.80 61.61 -3.45
C GLU A 7 -5.00 60.53 -2.72
N GLU A 8 -3.95 60.89 -1.98
CA GLU A 8 -3.16 59.92 -1.19
C GLU A 8 -4.00 59.23 -0.11
N ALA A 9 -4.98 59.93 0.46
CA ALA A 9 -5.89 59.38 1.44
C ALA A 9 -6.82 58.33 0.80
N ALA A 10 -7.40 58.64 -0.37
CA ALA A 10 -8.25 57.72 -1.12
C ALA A 10 -7.46 56.46 -1.57
N ASP A 11 -6.25 56.63 -2.10
CA ASP A 11 -5.37 55.52 -2.48
C ASP A 11 -5.05 54.61 -1.29
N ALA A 12 -4.80 55.20 -0.12
CA ALA A 12 -4.53 54.43 1.10
C ALA A 12 -5.75 53.64 1.58
N VAL A 13 -6.96 54.19 1.46
CA VAL A 13 -8.21 53.47 1.79
C VAL A 13 -8.46 52.32 0.81
N GLN A 14 -8.28 52.53 -0.49
CA GLN A 14 -8.38 51.45 -1.49
C GLN A 14 -7.41 50.32 -1.16
N ALA A 15 -6.15 50.65 -0.86
CA ALA A 15 -5.14 49.65 -0.56
C ALA A 15 -5.48 48.82 0.69
N ARG A 16 -6.22 49.38 1.66
CA ARG A 16 -6.67 48.65 2.86
C ARG A 16 -7.87 47.78 2.60
N GLU A 17 -8.83 48.25 1.81
CA GLU A 17 -9.95 47.45 1.31
C GLU A 17 -9.45 46.25 0.51
N ASP A 18 -8.53 46.47 -0.44
CA ASP A 18 -7.90 45.42 -1.25
C ASP A 18 -7.17 44.40 -0.38
N ALA A 19 -6.42 44.85 0.62
CA ALA A 19 -5.73 43.94 1.54
C ALA A 19 -6.70 43.05 2.35
N ILE A 20 -7.90 43.54 2.68
CA ILE A 20 -8.94 42.74 3.35
C ILE A 20 -9.54 41.74 2.36
N ARG A 21 -9.84 42.19 1.13
CA ARG A 21 -10.35 41.34 0.06
C ARG A 21 -9.39 40.19 -0.27
N ASP A 22 -8.10 40.48 -0.39
CA ASP A 22 -7.06 39.50 -0.67
C ASP A 22 -6.93 38.48 0.48
N ALA A 23 -6.92 38.94 1.74
CA ALA A 23 -6.85 38.06 2.90
C ALA A 23 -8.06 37.12 3.00
N CYS A 24 -9.26 37.61 2.65
CA CYS A 24 -10.45 36.77 2.57
C CYS A 24 -10.37 35.76 1.42
N ALA A 25 -9.89 36.20 0.25
CA ALA A 25 -9.77 35.36 -0.95
C ALA A 25 -8.78 34.20 -0.75
N GLU A 26 -7.65 34.44 -0.06
CA GLU A 26 -6.68 33.40 0.27
C GLU A 26 -7.30 32.24 1.07
N MET A 27 -8.17 32.56 2.05
CA MET A 27 -8.88 31.52 2.80
C MET A 27 -9.94 30.81 1.93
N ASP A 28 -10.65 31.55 1.08
CA ASP A 28 -11.68 30.99 0.21
C ASP A 28 -11.10 30.14 -0.93
N GLU A 29 -9.82 30.29 -1.28
CA GLU A 29 -9.11 29.44 -2.24
C GLU A 29 -9.00 27.99 -1.74
N ASN A 30 -8.75 27.78 -0.44
CA ASN A 30 -8.73 26.44 0.15
C ASN A 30 -10.09 25.76 0.08
N ILE A 31 -11.16 26.51 0.32
CA ILE A 31 -12.55 26.01 0.19
C ILE A 31 -12.86 25.69 -1.26
N SER A 32 -12.47 26.56 -2.18
CA SER A 32 -12.65 26.35 -3.62
C SER A 32 -11.92 25.10 -4.10
N SER A 33 -10.73 24.86 -3.57
CA SER A 33 -9.96 23.64 -3.81
C SER A 33 -10.69 22.38 -3.33
N LEU A 34 -11.28 22.41 -2.13
CA LEU A 34 -12.13 21.30 -1.65
C LEU A 34 -13.35 21.09 -2.57
N CYS A 35 -14.02 22.18 -2.98
CA CYS A 35 -15.15 22.07 -3.91
C CYS A 35 -14.74 21.40 -5.23
N ASN A 36 -13.56 21.70 -5.75
CA ASN A 36 -13.04 21.07 -6.96
C ASN A 36 -12.71 19.58 -6.75
N ILE A 37 -12.04 19.23 -5.65
CA ILE A 37 -11.67 17.83 -5.35
C ILE A 37 -12.90 16.94 -5.25
N PHE A 38 -13.94 17.42 -4.57
CA PHE A 38 -15.16 16.66 -4.30
C PHE A 38 -16.30 16.92 -5.29
N ASN A 39 -16.09 17.78 -6.28
CA ASN A 39 -17.14 18.28 -7.18
C ASN A 39 -18.37 18.79 -6.42
N LEU A 40 -18.15 19.66 -5.44
CA LEU A 40 -19.18 20.24 -4.59
C LEU A 40 -19.62 21.61 -5.11
N PRO A 41 -20.88 22.02 -4.85
CA PRO A 41 -21.32 23.39 -5.07
C PRO A 41 -20.58 24.36 -4.13
N PRO A 42 -20.76 25.68 -4.31
CA PRO A 42 -20.23 26.68 -3.37
C PRO A 42 -20.65 26.38 -1.92
N ILE A 43 -19.74 26.63 -0.97
CA ILE A 43 -19.87 26.18 0.43
C ILE A 43 -21.12 26.66 1.16
N LEU A 44 -21.67 27.80 0.77
CA LEU A 44 -22.88 28.38 1.36
C LEU A 44 -24.18 27.68 0.92
N THR A 45 -24.08 26.63 0.09
CA THR A 45 -25.21 25.78 -0.29
C THR A 45 -25.67 24.94 0.90
N ALA A 46 -26.98 24.88 1.15
CA ALA A 46 -27.54 24.29 2.38
C ALA A 46 -27.23 22.78 2.57
N GLU A 47 -26.97 22.05 1.50
CA GLU A 47 -26.75 20.59 1.52
C GLU A 47 -25.26 20.20 1.46
N TRP A 48 -24.34 21.17 1.66
CA TRP A 48 -22.92 20.95 1.41
C TRP A 48 -22.30 19.86 2.28
N ASP A 49 -22.68 19.78 3.56
CA ASP A 49 -22.29 18.74 4.51
C ASP A 49 -22.70 17.33 4.03
N SER A 50 -23.98 17.16 3.71
CA SER A 50 -24.54 15.90 3.24
C SER A 50 -23.91 15.45 1.91
N LEU A 51 -23.62 16.39 1.01
CA LEU A 51 -22.96 16.12 -0.26
C LEU A 51 -21.51 15.70 -0.04
N LEU A 52 -20.74 16.42 0.78
CA LEU A 52 -19.36 16.05 1.13
C LEU A 52 -19.33 14.65 1.75
N ALA A 53 -20.21 14.38 2.73
CA ALA A 53 -20.31 13.09 3.40
C ALA A 53 -20.64 11.96 2.42
N SER A 54 -21.59 12.19 1.50
CA SER A 54 -21.92 11.23 0.44
C SER A 54 -20.71 10.96 -0.47
N ARG A 55 -19.97 11.99 -0.87
CA ARG A 55 -18.78 11.81 -1.74
C ARG A 55 -17.68 11.02 -1.05
N ILE A 56 -17.45 11.27 0.23
CA ILE A 56 -16.46 10.51 1.02
C ILE A 56 -16.92 9.06 1.21
N ALA A 57 -18.21 8.84 1.49
CA ALA A 57 -18.78 7.50 1.59
C ALA A 57 -18.65 6.71 0.28
N ASP A 58 -18.98 7.33 -0.87
CA ASP A 58 -18.83 6.72 -2.19
C ASP A 58 -17.38 6.30 -2.47
N GLN A 59 -16.42 7.17 -2.14
CA GLN A 59 -15.00 6.87 -2.33
C GLN A 59 -14.51 5.77 -1.40
N HIS A 60 -14.97 5.75 -0.15
CA HIS A 60 -14.68 4.68 0.79
C HIS A 60 -15.27 3.33 0.34
N GLU A 61 -16.52 3.32 -0.14
CA GLU A 61 -17.13 2.12 -0.70
C GLU A 61 -16.36 1.63 -1.94
N ALA A 62 -15.95 2.55 -2.83
CA ALA A 62 -15.15 2.23 -3.99
C ALA A 62 -13.78 1.64 -3.60
N HIS A 63 -13.13 2.18 -2.57
CA HIS A 63 -11.89 1.65 -2.01
C HIS A 63 -12.07 0.21 -1.48
N VAL A 64 -13.07 -0.01 -0.62
CA VAL A 64 -13.41 -1.34 -0.08
C VAL A 64 -13.75 -2.33 -1.20
N SER A 65 -14.49 -1.89 -2.22
CA SER A 65 -14.80 -2.70 -3.40
C SER A 65 -13.55 -3.09 -4.17
N THR A 66 -12.61 -2.15 -4.35
CA THR A 66 -11.32 -2.37 -5.01
C THR A 66 -10.49 -3.39 -4.25
N ILE A 67 -10.36 -3.26 -2.91
CA ILE A 67 -9.69 -4.27 -2.06
C ILE A 67 -10.29 -5.65 -2.33
N ARG A 68 -11.62 -5.78 -2.27
CA ARG A 68 -12.31 -7.05 -2.46
C ARG A 68 -12.08 -7.65 -3.86
N GLN A 69 -12.05 -6.81 -4.90
CA GLN A 69 -11.78 -7.26 -6.26
C GLN A 69 -10.34 -7.75 -6.41
N THR A 70 -9.36 -7.02 -5.88
CA THR A 70 -7.94 -7.41 -5.90
C THR A 70 -7.73 -8.74 -5.18
N LEU A 71 -8.28 -8.91 -3.97
CA LEU A 71 -8.14 -10.17 -3.22
C LEU A 71 -8.76 -11.38 -3.94
N ARG A 72 -9.90 -11.19 -4.63
CA ARG A 72 -10.48 -12.25 -5.47
C ARG A 72 -9.59 -12.60 -6.65
N LEU A 73 -9.01 -11.58 -7.30
CA LEU A 73 -8.10 -11.77 -8.42
C LEU A 73 -6.84 -12.51 -7.97
N ASP A 74 -6.22 -12.09 -6.88
CA ASP A 74 -5.01 -12.73 -6.33
C ASP A 74 -5.27 -14.18 -5.92
N SER A 75 -6.38 -14.45 -5.25
CA SER A 75 -6.79 -15.82 -4.92
C SER A 75 -7.06 -16.66 -6.17
N HIS A 76 -7.73 -16.09 -7.18
CA HIS A 76 -7.96 -16.76 -8.45
C HIS A 76 -6.64 -17.09 -9.15
N ASN A 77 -5.74 -16.13 -9.27
CA ASN A 77 -4.43 -16.29 -9.90
C ASN A 77 -3.61 -17.35 -9.17
N LEU A 78 -3.61 -17.31 -7.84
CA LEU A 78 -2.93 -18.31 -7.01
C LEU A 78 -3.46 -19.73 -7.28
N ARG A 79 -4.78 -19.91 -7.35
CA ARG A 79 -5.39 -21.20 -7.69
C ARG A 79 -5.06 -21.65 -9.12
N MET A 80 -5.10 -20.72 -10.08
CA MET A 80 -4.82 -21.02 -11.50
C MET A 80 -3.36 -21.34 -11.77
N PHE A 81 -2.43 -20.72 -11.05
CA PHE A 81 -0.99 -21.04 -11.11
C PHE A 81 -0.73 -22.54 -10.85
N HIS A 82 -1.57 -23.17 -10.03
CA HIS A 82 -1.49 -24.60 -9.68
C HIS A 82 -2.38 -25.54 -10.45
N ALA A 83 -3.43 -25.02 -11.09
CA ALA A 83 -4.31 -25.80 -11.96
C ALA A 83 -3.65 -26.11 -13.30
N ARG A 84 -2.60 -25.38 -13.70
CA ARG A 84 -1.82 -25.70 -14.90
C ARG A 84 -1.01 -26.98 -14.67
N PRO A 85 -1.31 -28.08 -15.40
CA PRO A 85 -0.42 -29.24 -15.36
C PRO A 85 0.94 -28.79 -15.88
N SER A 86 1.98 -28.92 -15.06
CA SER A 86 3.35 -28.92 -15.55
C SER A 86 3.47 -30.12 -16.49
N LYS A 87 3.25 -29.88 -17.80
CA LYS A 87 3.63 -30.87 -18.82
C LYS A 87 5.09 -31.19 -18.56
N PRO A 88 5.45 -32.46 -18.30
CA PRO A 88 6.85 -32.83 -18.30
C PRO A 88 7.37 -32.50 -19.71
N ARG A 89 8.39 -31.64 -19.79
CA ARG A 89 9.17 -31.50 -21.01
C ARG A 89 10.00 -32.78 -21.12
N GLY A 90 9.47 -33.73 -21.90
CA GLY A 90 10.15 -34.83 -22.59
C GLY A 90 11.01 -35.79 -21.77
N ASP A 91 10.66 -37.07 -21.78
CA ASP A 91 11.38 -38.01 -22.65
C ASP A 91 10.52 -39.28 -22.91
N ASP A 92 10.88 -39.98 -23.98
CA ASP A 92 10.52 -41.34 -24.39
C ASP A 92 9.30 -41.61 -25.30
N THR A 93 9.63 -41.58 -26.60
CA THR A 93 9.59 -42.72 -27.53
C THR A 93 8.38 -43.69 -27.54
N PHE A 94 7.76 -43.75 -28.73
CA PHE A 94 7.25 -44.96 -29.40
C PHE A 94 6.23 -45.84 -28.67
N SER A 95 4.95 -45.71 -29.04
CA SER A 95 4.17 -46.76 -29.73
C SER A 95 2.71 -46.33 -29.96
N SER A 96 2.30 -46.28 -31.23
CA SER A 96 0.90 -46.25 -31.66
C SER A 96 0.36 -47.69 -31.84
N PRO A 97 -0.87 -47.91 -32.34
CA PRO A 97 -2.14 -47.76 -31.63
C PRO A 97 -2.96 -49.06 -31.69
N SER A 98 -3.95 -49.27 -30.81
CA SER A 98 -5.04 -50.23 -31.08
C SER A 98 -6.31 -49.90 -30.29
N ALA A 99 -7.42 -50.12 -30.98
CA ALA A 99 -8.71 -49.50 -30.77
C ALA A 99 -9.66 -50.25 -29.81
N SER A 100 -10.75 -49.54 -29.49
CA SER A 100 -12.15 -49.99 -29.40
C SER A 100 -12.80 -50.13 -28.02
N GLY A 101 -13.98 -49.49 -27.88
CA GLY A 101 -15.15 -50.08 -27.25
C GLY A 101 -15.71 -49.45 -25.97
N ASP A 102 -16.73 -48.62 -26.14
CA ASP A 102 -17.81 -48.20 -25.21
C ASP A 102 -18.03 -48.98 -23.88
N LYS A 103 -18.32 -48.24 -22.79
CA LYS A 103 -19.69 -48.11 -22.21
C LYS A 103 -19.71 -47.34 -20.87
N LEU A 104 -20.76 -46.54 -20.72
CA LEU A 104 -21.24 -45.91 -19.49
C LEU A 104 -21.58 -46.92 -18.38
N GLY A 105 -21.39 -46.53 -17.12
CA GLY A 105 -21.96 -47.25 -15.97
C GLY A 105 -21.50 -46.75 -14.60
N SER A 106 -22.30 -45.86 -14.01
CA SER A 106 -22.29 -45.37 -12.62
C SER A 106 -21.99 -46.44 -11.56
N SER A 107 -21.17 -46.13 -10.53
CA SER A 107 -21.62 -46.11 -9.12
C SER A 107 -20.49 -45.80 -8.13
N SER A 108 -20.82 -44.91 -7.19
CA SER A 108 -20.34 -44.82 -5.79
C SER A 108 -18.85 -44.99 -5.47
N THR A 109 -18.20 -43.88 -5.13
CA THR A 109 -17.14 -43.85 -4.08
C THR A 109 -17.14 -42.49 -3.38
N SER A 110 -18.06 -42.36 -2.42
CA SER A 110 -18.14 -41.26 -1.44
C SER A 110 -17.05 -41.42 -0.36
N GLY A 111 -15.78 -41.30 -0.75
CA GLY A 111 -14.66 -41.45 0.20
C GLY A 111 -13.31 -40.88 -0.23
N ARG A 112 -13.22 -40.18 -1.37
CA ARG A 112 -11.96 -39.64 -1.92
C ARG A 112 -11.82 -38.12 -1.85
N ALA A 113 -12.82 -37.41 -1.30
CA ALA A 113 -12.86 -35.95 -1.32
C ALA A 113 -11.81 -35.28 -0.38
N SER A 114 -11.31 -35.95 0.67
CA SER A 114 -10.43 -35.26 1.63
C SER A 114 -8.94 -35.24 1.24
N HIS A 115 -8.50 -36.06 0.29
CA HIS A 115 -7.10 -36.10 -0.14
C HIS A 115 -6.81 -35.22 -1.36
N ASP A 116 -7.85 -34.92 -2.15
CA ASP A 116 -7.81 -33.99 -3.29
C ASP A 116 -7.85 -32.51 -2.86
N ASP A 117 -8.43 -32.18 -1.71
CA ASP A 117 -8.46 -30.79 -1.21
C ASP A 117 -7.10 -30.34 -0.66
N ALA A 118 -6.36 -31.23 0.01
CA ALA A 118 -5.01 -30.94 0.49
C ALA A 118 -4.00 -30.73 -0.66
N THR A 119 -4.20 -31.39 -1.80
CA THR A 119 -3.38 -31.18 -3.01
C THR A 119 -3.80 -29.97 -3.82
N ARG A 120 -4.94 -29.31 -3.52
CA ARG A 120 -5.40 -28.07 -4.17
C ARG A 120 -5.01 -26.79 -3.42
N CYS A 121 -4.55 -26.88 -2.18
CA CYS A 121 -4.11 -25.73 -1.41
C CYS A 121 -2.73 -25.25 -1.92
N ALA A 122 -2.69 -24.10 -2.59
CA ALA A 122 -1.46 -23.49 -3.10
C ALA A 122 -0.41 -23.30 -2.00
N ALA A 123 -0.83 -22.79 -0.83
CA ALA A 123 0.05 -22.66 0.34
C ALA A 123 0.72 -23.98 0.74
N ALA A 124 0.00 -25.11 0.75
CA ALA A 124 0.57 -26.41 1.08
C ALA A 124 1.60 -26.88 0.05
N ARG A 125 1.38 -26.60 -1.25
CA ARG A 125 2.35 -26.90 -2.31
C ARG A 125 3.63 -26.07 -2.17
N LEU A 126 3.52 -24.78 -1.88
CA LEU A 126 4.69 -23.94 -1.62
C LEU A 126 5.47 -24.43 -0.40
N VAL A 127 4.78 -24.80 0.68
CA VAL A 127 5.43 -25.39 1.85
C VAL A 127 6.21 -26.65 1.47
N ALA A 128 5.63 -27.55 0.67
CA ALA A 128 6.33 -28.75 0.22
C ALA A 128 7.60 -28.42 -0.60
N LEU A 129 7.53 -27.44 -1.51
CA LEU A 129 8.68 -26.99 -2.30
C LEU A 129 9.77 -26.37 -1.42
N ILE A 130 9.41 -25.49 -0.49
CA ILE A 130 10.36 -24.87 0.44
C ILE A 130 11.03 -25.95 1.31
N VAL A 131 10.27 -26.91 1.83
CA VAL A 131 10.82 -28.00 2.63
C VAL A 131 11.80 -28.84 1.83
N GLU A 132 11.49 -29.17 0.58
CA GLU A 132 12.40 -29.93 -0.29
C GLU A 132 13.68 -29.12 -0.61
N ALA A 133 13.55 -27.85 -0.99
CA ALA A 133 14.69 -26.97 -1.25
C ALA A 133 15.63 -26.86 -0.04
N VAL A 134 15.06 -26.64 1.16
CA VAL A 134 15.82 -26.54 2.42
C VAL A 134 16.48 -27.88 2.78
N LYS A 135 15.80 -29.02 2.58
CA LYS A 135 16.39 -30.34 2.82
C LYS A 135 17.57 -30.60 1.90
N ARG A 136 17.47 -30.26 0.62
CA ARG A 136 18.56 -30.41 -0.34
C ARG A 136 19.75 -29.51 -0.02
N SER A 137 19.52 -28.25 0.32
CA SER A 137 20.56 -27.35 0.83
C SER A 137 21.27 -27.93 2.06
N SER A 138 20.50 -28.44 3.04
CA SER A 138 21.08 -29.11 4.22
C SER A 138 21.88 -30.36 3.85
N LYS A 139 21.47 -31.11 2.82
CA LYS A 139 22.19 -32.30 2.35
C LYS A 139 23.51 -31.92 1.67
N VAL A 140 23.53 -30.87 0.85
CA VAL A 140 24.76 -30.31 0.27
C VAL A 140 25.72 -29.89 1.38
N ASN A 141 25.26 -29.12 2.37
CA ASN A 141 26.09 -28.69 3.49
C ASN A 141 26.67 -29.90 4.27
N SER A 142 25.85 -30.90 4.54
CA SER A 142 26.31 -32.14 5.20
C SER A 142 27.36 -32.90 4.40
N LEU A 143 27.15 -33.08 3.09
CA LEU A 143 28.10 -33.77 2.23
C LEU A 143 29.41 -32.97 2.07
N TYR A 144 29.32 -31.65 2.00
CA TYR A 144 30.49 -30.78 1.92
C TYR A 144 31.34 -30.86 3.19
N ARG A 145 30.71 -30.81 4.38
CA ARG A 145 31.45 -30.96 5.65
C ARG A 145 32.20 -32.28 5.72
N GLU A 146 31.52 -33.36 5.33
CA GLU A 146 32.16 -34.67 5.28
C GLU A 146 33.31 -34.72 4.27
N PHE A 147 33.13 -34.13 3.09
CA PHE A 147 34.18 -33.98 2.10
C PHE A 147 35.40 -33.24 2.66
N ASP A 148 35.19 -32.11 3.35
CA ASP A 148 36.27 -31.29 3.93
C ASP A 148 37.02 -32.04 5.05
N ASP A 149 36.29 -32.77 5.89
CA ASP A 149 36.85 -33.62 6.97
C ASP A 149 37.69 -34.78 6.40
N LEU A 150 37.14 -35.52 5.41
CA LEU A 150 37.82 -36.65 4.77
C LEU A 150 39.05 -36.19 4.00
N GLN A 151 38.93 -35.13 3.19
CA GLN A 151 40.05 -34.53 2.50
C GLN A 151 41.16 -34.17 3.48
N SER A 152 40.82 -33.45 4.56
CA SER A 152 41.81 -33.01 5.55
C SER A 152 42.54 -34.20 6.17
N THR A 153 41.79 -35.24 6.53
CA THR A 153 42.34 -36.48 7.12
C THR A 153 43.24 -37.24 6.15
N LEU A 154 42.81 -37.43 4.90
CA LEU A 154 43.57 -38.17 3.88
C LEU A 154 44.80 -37.40 3.39
N THR A 155 44.73 -36.06 3.39
CA THR A 155 45.88 -35.20 3.07
C THR A 155 46.95 -35.33 4.16
N VAL A 156 46.57 -35.33 5.44
CA VAL A 156 47.51 -35.50 6.57
C VAL A 156 48.20 -36.86 6.53
N ASN A 157 47.48 -37.90 6.09
CA ASN A 157 48.01 -39.27 6.03
C ASN A 157 48.70 -39.61 4.69
N ASP A 158 48.79 -38.65 3.76
CA ASP A 158 49.40 -38.81 2.42
C ASP A 158 48.80 -39.97 1.59
N VAL A 159 47.47 -40.16 1.72
CA VAL A 159 46.72 -41.27 1.09
C VAL A 159 46.07 -40.86 -0.23
N LEU A 160 45.91 -39.55 -0.48
CA LEU A 160 45.26 -39.04 -1.69
C LEU A 160 46.11 -39.25 -2.94
N SER A 161 45.48 -39.63 -4.05
CA SER A 161 46.17 -39.66 -5.34
C SER A 161 46.44 -38.25 -5.86
N LEU A 162 47.42 -38.10 -6.76
CA LEU A 162 47.69 -36.81 -7.42
C LEU A 162 46.45 -36.28 -8.17
N ALA A 163 45.63 -37.17 -8.74
CA ALA A 163 44.40 -36.79 -9.42
C ALA A 163 43.38 -36.19 -8.44
N ASP A 164 43.22 -36.79 -7.26
CA ASP A 164 42.32 -36.29 -6.21
C ASP A 164 42.79 -34.92 -5.71
N ILE A 165 44.09 -34.75 -5.46
CA ILE A 165 44.67 -33.47 -5.00
C ILE A 165 44.39 -32.35 -6.02
N VAL A 166 44.60 -32.62 -7.31
CA VAL A 166 44.37 -31.62 -8.37
C VAL A 166 42.88 -31.31 -8.53
N PHE A 167 42.01 -32.33 -8.46
CA PHE A 167 40.56 -32.14 -8.54
C PHE A 167 40.07 -31.27 -7.39
N ILE A 168 40.38 -31.67 -6.15
CA ILE A 168 40.01 -30.98 -4.92
C ILE A 168 40.45 -29.52 -4.96
N ARG A 169 41.71 -29.26 -5.33
CA ARG A 169 42.25 -27.89 -5.41
C ARG A 169 41.49 -27.02 -6.40
N LYS A 170 40.94 -27.61 -7.47
CA LYS A 170 40.19 -26.87 -8.50
C LYS A 170 38.72 -26.69 -8.15
N THR A 171 38.09 -27.63 -7.45
CA THR A 171 36.63 -27.64 -7.24
C THR A 171 36.20 -27.12 -5.88
N ARG A 172 37.10 -27.08 -4.89
CA ARG A 172 36.75 -26.73 -3.50
C ARG A 172 36.11 -25.35 -3.36
N ASP A 173 36.69 -24.33 -4.00
CA ASP A 173 36.22 -22.95 -3.87
C ASP A 173 34.83 -22.80 -4.52
N ASP A 174 34.63 -23.38 -5.70
CA ASP A 174 33.33 -23.38 -6.39
C ASP A 174 32.25 -24.12 -5.56
N LEU A 175 32.60 -25.27 -4.98
CA LEU A 175 31.69 -26.03 -4.11
C LEU A 175 31.33 -25.26 -2.83
N LEU A 176 32.30 -24.52 -2.26
CA LEU A 176 32.06 -23.67 -1.10
C LEU A 176 31.12 -22.52 -1.44
N MET A 177 31.34 -21.83 -2.57
CA MET A 177 30.44 -20.78 -3.06
C MET A 177 29.02 -21.30 -3.30
N CYS A 178 28.88 -22.46 -3.95
CA CYS A 178 27.57 -23.09 -4.18
C CYS A 178 26.87 -23.45 -2.86
N ARG A 179 27.60 -24.00 -1.89
CA ARG A 179 27.06 -24.31 -0.55
C ARG A 179 26.57 -23.04 0.13
N ASP A 180 27.40 -22.01 0.20
CA ASP A 180 27.08 -20.76 0.91
C ASP A 180 25.87 -20.08 0.29
N LYS A 181 25.81 -20.03 -1.05
CA LYS A 181 24.65 -19.49 -1.77
C LYS A 181 23.36 -20.27 -1.46
N LEU A 182 23.39 -21.61 -1.48
CA LEU A 182 22.24 -22.44 -1.13
C LEU A 182 21.82 -22.30 0.35
N GLU A 183 22.74 -21.96 1.24
CA GLU A 183 22.44 -21.70 2.66
C GLU A 183 21.80 -20.32 2.84
N GLU A 184 22.31 -19.28 2.18
CA GLU A 184 21.72 -17.95 2.14
C GLU A 184 20.30 -17.98 1.56
N ASP A 185 20.09 -18.65 0.43
CA ASP A 185 18.78 -18.77 -0.22
C ASP A 185 17.79 -19.54 0.68
N ALA A 186 18.25 -20.55 1.42
CA ALA A 186 17.41 -21.27 2.39
C ALA A 186 16.97 -20.37 3.55
N ILE A 187 17.81 -19.45 4.01
CA ILE A 187 17.48 -18.46 5.04
C ILE A 187 16.47 -17.45 4.48
N GLU A 188 16.69 -16.97 3.26
CA GLU A 188 15.77 -16.05 2.58
C GLU A 188 14.38 -16.65 2.38
N LEU A 189 14.30 -17.91 1.90
CA LEU A 189 13.03 -18.61 1.74
C LEU A 189 12.24 -18.68 3.05
N LYS A 190 12.91 -19.05 4.15
CA LYS A 190 12.27 -19.18 5.48
C LYS A 190 11.78 -17.84 6.00
N SER A 191 12.61 -16.79 5.90
CA SER A 191 12.27 -15.47 6.42
C SER A 191 11.10 -14.85 5.65
N LYS A 192 11.14 -14.89 4.32
CA LYS A 192 10.04 -14.40 3.47
C LYS A 192 8.78 -15.21 3.65
N PHE A 193 8.87 -16.55 3.71
CA PHE A 193 7.71 -17.38 3.95
C PHE A 193 7.04 -17.05 5.29
N ALA A 194 7.82 -16.79 6.35
CA ALA A 194 7.28 -16.42 7.66
C ALA A 194 6.45 -15.13 7.62
N ILE A 195 6.87 -14.12 6.84
CA ILE A 195 6.17 -12.84 6.67
C ILE A 195 4.80 -13.06 5.99
N TYR A 196 4.79 -13.81 4.88
CA TYR A 196 3.60 -13.95 4.03
C TYR A 196 2.74 -15.18 4.34
N LYS A 197 3.14 -16.02 5.31
CA LYS A 197 2.51 -17.30 5.63
C LYS A 197 0.99 -17.20 5.72
N LYS A 198 0.48 -16.29 6.57
CA LYS A 198 -0.97 -16.14 6.81
C LYS A 198 -1.70 -15.71 5.54
N SER A 199 -1.12 -14.78 4.79
CA SER A 199 -1.66 -14.32 3.50
C SER A 199 -1.75 -15.45 2.48
N PHE A 200 -0.75 -16.32 2.40
CA PHE A 200 -0.82 -17.49 1.52
C PHE A 200 -1.97 -18.43 1.88
N TYR A 201 -2.16 -18.72 3.17
CA TYR A 201 -3.26 -19.56 3.62
C TYR A 201 -4.62 -18.92 3.36
N LEU A 202 -4.77 -17.63 3.67
CA LEU A 202 -6.00 -16.88 3.40
C LEU A 202 -6.36 -16.89 1.90
N LEU A 203 -5.41 -16.55 1.02
CA LEU A 203 -5.67 -16.49 -0.43
C LEU A 203 -5.89 -17.87 -1.05
N SER A 204 -5.35 -18.94 -0.44
CA SER A 204 -5.52 -20.31 -0.91
C SER A 204 -6.86 -20.95 -0.50
N ASP A 205 -7.50 -20.43 0.55
CA ASP A 205 -8.75 -20.95 1.09
C ASP A 205 -9.93 -20.07 0.65
N GLU A 206 -10.74 -20.58 -0.28
CA GLU A 206 -11.90 -19.87 -0.81
C GLU A 206 -12.98 -19.62 0.26
N THR A 207 -13.12 -20.52 1.24
CA THR A 207 -14.12 -20.35 2.30
C THR A 207 -13.72 -19.22 3.24
N ALA A 208 -12.47 -19.24 3.71
CA ALA A 208 -11.92 -18.18 4.55
C ALA A 208 -11.88 -16.83 3.83
N LEU A 209 -11.47 -16.81 2.56
CA LEU A 209 -11.48 -15.59 1.77
C LEU A 209 -12.90 -15.02 1.64
N ASN A 210 -13.89 -15.85 1.35
CA ASN A 210 -15.28 -15.38 1.24
C ASN A 210 -15.80 -14.80 2.56
N GLU A 211 -15.40 -15.35 3.71
CA GLU A 211 -15.72 -14.78 5.02
C GLU A 211 -15.04 -13.41 5.25
N VAL A 212 -13.76 -13.27 4.91
CA VAL A 212 -13.05 -11.99 4.97
C VAL A 212 -13.70 -10.97 4.04
N LEU A 213 -14.02 -11.34 2.80
CA LEU A 213 -14.68 -10.47 1.82
C LEU A 213 -16.09 -10.05 2.25
N ARG A 214 -16.80 -10.90 3.00
CA ARG A 214 -18.10 -10.57 3.61
C ARG A 214 -17.92 -9.57 4.74
N THR A 215 -16.92 -9.76 5.58
CA THR A 215 -16.61 -8.86 6.70
C THR A 215 -16.18 -7.49 6.19
N LEU A 216 -15.27 -7.44 5.20
CA LEU A 216 -14.87 -6.21 4.50
C LEU A 216 -16.06 -5.47 3.89
N ARG A 217 -17.05 -6.18 3.34
CA ARG A 217 -18.27 -5.51 2.85
C ARG A 217 -19.03 -4.80 3.97
N GLY A 218 -18.97 -5.33 5.19
CA GLY A 218 -19.60 -4.73 6.36
C GLY A 218 -18.80 -3.59 6.99
N THR A 219 -17.56 -3.34 6.57
CA THR A 219 -16.74 -2.23 7.09
C THR A 219 -16.99 -0.91 6.37
N THR A 220 -17.84 -0.89 5.32
CA THR A 220 -18.22 0.34 4.63
C THR A 220 -18.95 1.26 5.60
N VAL A 221 -18.42 2.46 5.80
CA VAL A 221 -19.05 3.50 6.61
C VAL A 221 -20.12 4.23 5.78
N PRO A 222 -21.37 4.32 6.27
CA PRO A 222 -22.45 4.97 5.54
C PRO A 222 -22.34 6.50 5.63
N ALA A 223 -22.96 7.22 4.68
CA ALA A 223 -22.86 8.67 4.57
C ALA A 223 -23.30 9.40 5.84
N GLU A 224 -24.32 8.90 6.55
CA GLU A 224 -24.83 9.51 7.78
C GLU A 224 -23.79 9.55 8.91
N VAL A 225 -22.84 8.61 8.93
CA VAL A 225 -21.75 8.60 9.91
C VAL A 225 -20.71 9.68 9.55
N PHE A 226 -20.36 9.81 8.27
CA PHE A 226 -19.47 10.89 7.83
C PHE A 226 -20.12 12.26 8.03
N ASP A 227 -21.41 12.39 7.77
CA ASP A 227 -22.17 13.63 7.98
C ASP A 227 -22.13 14.04 9.45
N ALA A 228 -22.41 13.12 10.38
CA ALA A 228 -22.33 13.39 11.81
C ALA A 228 -20.93 13.81 12.29
N LEU A 229 -19.87 13.30 11.66
CA LEU A 229 -18.48 13.62 12.02
C LEU A 229 -17.97 14.91 11.37
N LEU A 230 -18.37 15.18 10.13
CA LEU A 230 -17.87 16.31 9.33
C LEU A 230 -18.74 17.56 9.48
N GLY A 231 -20.04 17.41 9.74
CA GLY A 231 -21.01 18.50 9.87
C GLY A 231 -20.52 19.66 10.75
N PRO A 232 -19.96 19.42 11.96
CA PRO A 232 -19.41 20.50 12.79
C PRO A 232 -18.31 21.31 12.09
N ALA A 233 -17.39 20.67 11.37
CA ALA A 233 -16.33 21.36 10.63
C ALA A 233 -16.90 22.14 9.44
N VAL A 234 -17.87 21.57 8.73
CA VAL A 234 -18.57 22.25 7.63
C VAL A 234 -19.29 23.50 8.12
N HIS A 235 -20.03 23.42 9.22
CA HIS A 235 -20.72 24.58 9.78
C HIS A 235 -19.77 25.68 10.23
N ILE A 236 -18.58 25.34 10.74
CA ILE A 236 -17.52 26.32 11.03
C ILE A 236 -17.12 27.03 9.73
N LEU A 237 -16.79 26.29 8.67
CA LEU A 237 -16.38 26.90 7.39
C LEU A 237 -17.49 27.74 6.77
N GLN A 238 -18.75 27.29 6.79
CA GLN A 238 -19.90 28.05 6.31
C GLN A 238 -20.10 29.35 7.08
N ARG A 239 -20.01 29.29 8.41
CA ARG A 239 -20.11 30.48 9.27
C ARG A 239 -19.01 31.47 8.97
N LEU A 240 -17.74 31.02 8.95
CA LEU A 240 -16.60 31.89 8.69
C LEU A 240 -16.64 32.49 7.29
N THR A 241 -17.11 31.74 6.28
CA THR A 241 -17.26 32.26 4.90
C THR A 241 -18.30 33.36 4.83
N ARG A 242 -19.43 33.22 5.56
CA ARG A 242 -20.44 34.29 5.67
C ARG A 242 -19.88 35.52 6.38
N GLU A 243 -19.18 35.32 7.50
CA GLU A 243 -18.54 36.40 8.25
C GLU A 243 -17.50 37.15 7.40
N ARG A 244 -16.72 36.46 6.57
CA ARG A 244 -15.79 37.10 5.60
C ARG A 244 -16.52 37.91 4.54
N ALA A 245 -17.59 37.38 3.96
CA ALA A 245 -18.40 38.14 2.99
C ALA A 245 -18.95 39.44 3.60
N GLU A 246 -19.45 39.39 4.84
CA GLU A 246 -19.92 40.57 5.59
C GLU A 246 -18.79 41.55 5.94
N VAL A 247 -17.56 41.08 6.13
CA VAL A 247 -16.38 41.95 6.34
C VAL A 247 -16.01 42.66 5.04
N VAL A 248 -16.00 41.96 3.90
CA VAL A 248 -15.70 42.54 2.59
C VAL A 248 -16.76 43.58 2.21
N GLU A 249 -18.04 43.27 2.37
CA GLU A 249 -19.14 44.22 2.09
C GLU A 249 -19.04 45.48 2.96
N ARG A 250 -18.68 45.34 4.25
CA ARG A 250 -18.46 46.49 5.13
C ARG A 250 -17.24 47.31 4.73
N ALA A 251 -16.13 46.67 4.36
CA ALA A 251 -14.93 47.37 3.90
C ALA A 251 -15.20 48.16 2.61
N ASP A 252 -15.92 47.55 1.66
CA ASP A 252 -16.31 48.16 0.39
C ASP A 252 -17.20 49.40 0.59
N ALA A 253 -18.29 49.26 1.37
CA ALA A 253 -19.19 50.38 1.67
C ALA A 253 -18.49 51.52 2.41
N GLN A 254 -17.61 51.20 3.38
CA GLN A 254 -16.86 52.21 4.13
C GLN A 254 -15.81 52.91 3.24
N SER A 255 -15.16 52.16 2.35
CA SER A 255 -14.19 52.69 1.39
C SER A 255 -14.85 53.67 0.43
N GLU A 256 -15.99 53.28 -0.16
CA GLU A 256 -16.76 54.13 -1.07
C GLU A 256 -17.20 55.43 -0.37
N GLU A 257 -17.74 55.34 0.86
CA GLU A 257 -18.15 56.52 1.62
C GLU A 257 -16.99 57.49 1.87
N LEU A 258 -15.84 56.98 2.32
CA LEU A 258 -14.65 57.79 2.63
C LEU A 258 -14.03 58.42 1.37
N MET A 259 -13.96 57.67 0.27
CA MET A 259 -13.46 58.19 -1.00
C MET A 259 -14.35 59.30 -1.54
N VAL A 260 -15.67 59.12 -1.49
CA VAL A 260 -16.63 60.15 -1.91
C VAL A 260 -16.49 61.39 -1.04
N ASP A 261 -16.40 61.25 0.29
CA ASP A 261 -16.24 62.38 1.20
C ASP A 261 -14.95 63.15 0.92
N TRP A 262 -13.81 62.46 0.90
CA TRP A 262 -12.50 63.11 0.77
C TRP A 262 -12.27 63.70 -0.62
N LEU A 263 -12.63 63.00 -1.70
CA LEU A 263 -12.46 63.53 -3.06
C LEU A 263 -13.46 64.65 -3.40
N SER A 264 -14.55 64.79 -2.64
CA SER A 264 -15.51 65.88 -2.80
C SER A 264 -15.15 67.14 -1.99
N THR A 265 -14.14 67.07 -1.11
CA THR A 265 -13.73 68.24 -0.32
C THR A 265 -13.06 69.31 -1.19
N PRO A 266 -13.45 70.60 -1.07
CA PRO A 266 -12.83 71.70 -1.82
C PRO A 266 -11.39 71.97 -1.38
N ASP A 267 -11.10 71.71 -0.11
CA ASP A 267 -9.77 71.74 0.46
C ASP A 267 -9.11 70.41 0.08
N THR A 268 -8.08 70.44 -0.77
CA THR A 268 -7.41 69.24 -1.31
C THR A 268 -6.68 68.38 -0.26
N HIS A 269 -6.98 68.58 1.02
CA HIS A 269 -6.30 68.04 2.17
C HIS A 269 -7.30 67.49 3.20
N VAL A 270 -7.00 66.29 3.70
CA VAL A 270 -7.75 65.63 4.77
C VAL A 270 -7.03 65.83 6.09
N ASP A 271 -7.79 66.06 7.17
CA ASP A 271 -7.23 66.14 8.51
C ASP A 271 -6.62 64.81 8.94
N GLN A 272 -5.39 64.84 9.47
CA GLN A 272 -4.67 63.63 9.84
C GLN A 272 -5.42 62.78 10.88
N ALA A 273 -6.12 63.39 11.83
CA ALA A 273 -6.84 62.63 12.85
C ALA A 273 -8.06 61.91 12.26
N ALA A 274 -8.75 62.52 11.30
CA ALA A 274 -9.82 61.87 10.56
C ALA A 274 -9.30 60.72 9.69
N TYR A 275 -8.17 60.92 9.01
CA TYR A 275 -7.49 59.89 8.24
C TYR A 275 -7.06 58.69 9.09
N ASP A 276 -6.36 58.94 10.21
CA ASP A 276 -5.87 57.88 11.11
C ASP A 276 -7.06 57.11 11.72
N ALA A 277 -8.14 57.80 12.10
CA ALA A 277 -9.35 57.17 12.62
C ALA A 277 -10.04 56.29 11.56
N ALA A 278 -10.09 56.72 10.30
CA ALA A 278 -10.64 55.93 9.21
C ALA A 278 -9.80 54.66 8.95
N LEU A 279 -8.47 54.77 8.89
CA LEU A 279 -7.60 53.61 8.69
C LEU A 279 -7.69 52.58 9.82
N SER A 280 -7.85 53.03 11.07
CA SER A 280 -7.97 52.13 12.22
C SER A 280 -9.19 51.21 12.15
N GLN A 281 -10.24 51.62 11.44
CA GLN A 281 -11.44 50.80 11.22
C GLN A 281 -11.15 49.65 10.25
N PHE A 282 -10.38 49.88 9.18
CA PHE A 282 -9.91 48.81 8.29
C PHE A 282 -8.95 47.85 8.98
N ASP A 283 -8.05 48.37 9.84
CA ASP A 283 -7.17 47.52 10.64
C ASP A 283 -7.98 46.58 11.57
N SER A 284 -9.09 47.07 12.12
CA SER A 284 -10.00 46.26 12.94
C SER A 284 -10.71 45.18 12.13
N LEU A 285 -11.17 45.49 10.91
CA LEU A 285 -11.76 44.51 9.99
C LEU A 285 -10.75 43.45 9.56
N ARG A 286 -9.51 43.85 9.27
CA ARG A 286 -8.42 42.92 8.94
C ARG A 286 -8.08 42.01 10.11
N ALA A 287 -8.02 42.54 11.34
CA ALA A 287 -7.79 41.74 12.54
C ALA A 287 -8.87 40.65 12.71
N LEU A 288 -10.14 40.98 12.45
CA LEU A 288 -11.22 39.99 12.47
C LEU A 288 -10.99 38.86 11.46
N VAL A 289 -10.50 39.16 10.25
CA VAL A 289 -10.18 38.12 9.25
C VAL A 289 -9.03 37.24 9.76
N THR A 290 -7.95 37.83 10.26
CA THR A 290 -6.79 37.07 10.79
C THR A 290 -7.18 36.17 11.98
N GLU A 291 -8.08 36.61 12.86
CA GLU A 291 -8.56 35.79 13.98
C GLU A 291 -9.31 34.52 13.52
N GLN A 292 -9.85 34.51 12.29
CA GLN A 292 -10.57 33.36 11.75
C GLN A 292 -9.65 32.25 11.22
N GLU A 293 -8.37 32.54 10.94
CA GLU A 293 -7.41 31.60 10.33
C GLU A 293 -7.33 30.27 11.10
N GLY A 294 -7.23 30.33 12.43
CA GLY A 294 -7.13 29.14 13.27
C GLY A 294 -8.37 28.24 13.17
N GLY A 295 -9.56 28.84 13.16
CA GLY A 295 -10.82 28.12 13.02
C GLY A 295 -11.00 27.53 11.62
N HIS A 296 -10.63 28.30 10.59
CA HIS A 296 -10.65 27.87 9.19
C HIS A 296 -9.73 26.67 8.97
N ASN A 297 -8.46 26.81 9.33
CA ASN A 297 -7.44 25.76 9.14
C ASN A 297 -7.77 24.50 9.95
N GLY A 298 -8.27 24.66 11.18
CA GLY A 298 -8.69 23.52 12.01
C GLY A 298 -9.84 22.73 11.37
N ALA A 299 -10.84 23.42 10.83
CA ALA A 299 -11.96 22.76 10.16
C ALA A 299 -11.54 22.10 8.83
N LEU A 300 -10.70 22.76 8.04
CA LEU A 300 -10.14 22.21 6.80
C LEU A 300 -9.35 20.92 7.06
N MET A 301 -8.45 20.95 8.05
CA MET A 301 -7.65 19.79 8.45
C MET A 301 -8.51 18.62 8.92
N CYS A 302 -9.59 18.89 9.66
CA CYS A 302 -10.53 17.85 10.08
C CYS A 302 -11.14 17.11 8.87
N ILE A 303 -11.61 17.87 7.86
CA ILE A 303 -12.16 17.31 6.62
C ILE A 303 -11.10 16.48 5.87
N MET A 304 -9.89 17.02 5.72
CA MET A 304 -8.79 16.34 5.02
C MET A 304 -8.38 15.03 5.71
N VAL A 305 -8.24 15.03 7.04
CA VAL A 305 -7.88 13.83 7.80
C VAL A 305 -8.97 12.76 7.69
N MET A 306 -10.24 13.14 7.79
CA MET A 306 -11.34 12.19 7.65
C MET A 306 -11.39 11.59 6.24
N PHE A 307 -11.12 12.41 5.22
CA PHE A 307 -11.00 11.94 3.86
C PHE A 307 -9.84 10.94 3.68
N GLU A 308 -8.67 11.25 4.22
CA GLU A 308 -7.52 10.35 4.19
C GLU A 308 -7.80 9.03 4.92
N VAL A 309 -8.46 9.08 6.08
CA VAL A 309 -8.88 7.89 6.83
C VAL A 309 -9.86 7.05 5.99
N ALA A 310 -10.83 7.68 5.34
CA ALA A 310 -11.81 6.99 4.49
C ALA A 310 -11.13 6.28 3.29
N LEU A 311 -10.09 6.89 2.70
CA LEU A 311 -9.34 6.31 1.58
C LEU A 311 -8.40 5.17 1.95
N ASN A 312 -7.97 5.10 3.22
CA ASN A 312 -6.96 4.12 3.68
C ASN A 312 -7.53 3.06 4.64
N THR A 313 -8.82 3.13 4.96
CA THR A 313 -9.49 2.18 5.84
C THR A 313 -10.36 1.23 5.02
N PRO A 314 -10.35 -0.09 5.29
CA PRO A 314 -9.53 -0.77 6.30
C PRO A 314 -8.08 -0.95 5.84
N SER A 315 -7.13 -0.86 6.77
CA SER A 315 -5.70 -1.15 6.52
C SER A 315 -5.33 -2.61 6.82
N THR A 316 -6.19 -3.32 7.55
CA THR A 316 -6.00 -4.73 7.94
C THR A 316 -7.27 -5.55 7.71
N VAL A 317 -7.12 -6.88 7.64
CA VAL A 317 -8.22 -7.84 7.64
C VAL A 317 -8.03 -8.89 8.73
N LEU A 318 -9.12 -9.33 9.35
CA LEU A 318 -9.08 -10.38 10.35
C LEU A 318 -9.12 -11.77 9.69
N PHE A 319 -8.14 -12.61 9.97
CA PHE A 319 -8.11 -14.02 9.55
C PHE A 319 -7.63 -14.90 10.69
N SER A 320 -8.44 -15.91 11.05
CA SER A 320 -8.13 -16.85 12.15
C SER A 320 -7.82 -16.17 13.49
N GLY A 321 -8.44 -15.02 13.76
CA GLY A 321 -8.24 -14.24 14.99
C GLY A 321 -7.04 -13.28 14.96
N ASP A 322 -6.27 -13.27 13.88
CA ASP A 322 -5.14 -12.37 13.70
C ASP A 322 -5.42 -11.29 12.65
N GLU A 323 -4.88 -10.10 12.85
CA GLU A 323 -4.89 -9.05 11.83
C GLU A 323 -3.78 -9.27 10.79
N ILE A 324 -4.15 -9.18 9.52
CA ILE A 324 -3.24 -9.20 8.38
C ILE A 324 -3.28 -7.83 7.71
N ASP A 325 -2.12 -7.21 7.58
CA ASP A 325 -1.95 -5.96 6.84
C ASP A 325 -2.28 -6.14 5.34
N LEU A 326 -3.07 -5.24 4.77
CA LEU A 326 -3.50 -5.31 3.38
C LEU A 326 -2.35 -5.16 2.39
N ASN A 327 -1.31 -4.37 2.69
CA ASN A 327 -0.15 -4.25 1.82
C ASN A 327 0.63 -5.57 1.76
N ILE A 328 0.76 -6.26 2.89
CA ILE A 328 1.34 -7.62 2.93
C ILE A 328 0.46 -8.59 2.13
N LEU A 329 -0.86 -8.48 2.26
CA LEU A 329 -1.81 -9.34 1.55
C LEU A 329 -1.77 -9.13 0.03
N PHE A 330 -1.73 -7.88 -0.46
CA PHE A 330 -1.60 -7.57 -1.89
C PHE A 330 -0.23 -7.96 -2.47
N ALA A 331 0.83 -7.88 -1.67
CA ALA A 331 2.14 -8.34 -2.09
C ALA A 331 2.26 -9.88 -2.12
N ALA A 332 1.35 -10.59 -1.45
CA ALA A 332 1.49 -12.03 -1.23
C ALA A 332 1.54 -12.82 -2.54
N PHE A 333 0.66 -12.56 -3.52
CA PHE A 333 0.69 -13.33 -4.77
C PHE A 333 2.02 -13.20 -5.52
N ASN A 334 2.58 -12.00 -5.63
CA ASN A 334 3.89 -11.80 -6.27
C ASN A 334 5.02 -12.53 -5.48
N GLN A 335 4.97 -12.46 -4.15
CA GLN A 335 5.95 -13.17 -3.31
C GLN A 335 5.81 -14.69 -3.41
N TYR A 336 4.59 -15.19 -3.62
CA TYR A 336 4.35 -16.60 -3.86
C TYR A 336 5.10 -17.10 -5.10
N GLU A 337 5.03 -16.37 -6.20
CA GLU A 337 5.73 -16.71 -7.45
C GLU A 337 7.24 -16.72 -7.25
N LYS A 338 7.79 -15.66 -6.63
CA LYS A 338 9.22 -15.55 -6.33
C LYS A 338 9.74 -16.67 -5.44
N LEU A 339 9.01 -17.02 -4.38
CA LEU A 339 9.39 -18.12 -3.49
C LEU A 339 9.31 -19.47 -4.19
N THR A 340 8.35 -19.65 -5.10
CA THR A 340 8.23 -20.87 -5.90
C THR A 340 9.40 -21.02 -6.86
N GLU A 341 9.77 -19.95 -7.56
CA GLU A 341 10.90 -19.91 -8.48
C GLU A 341 12.22 -20.20 -7.75
N LEU A 342 12.51 -19.45 -6.68
CA LEU A 342 13.70 -19.66 -5.86
C LEU A 342 13.78 -21.10 -5.31
N SER A 343 12.66 -21.65 -4.85
CA SER A 343 12.62 -23.05 -4.38
C SER A 343 12.97 -24.04 -5.49
N ARG A 344 12.50 -23.82 -6.73
CA ARG A 344 12.82 -24.68 -7.88
C ARG A 344 14.28 -24.57 -8.27
N GLU A 345 14.80 -23.35 -8.38
CA GLU A 345 16.21 -23.10 -8.70
C GLU A 345 17.14 -23.79 -7.70
N MET A 346 16.84 -23.68 -6.40
CA MET A 346 17.61 -24.39 -5.36
C MET A 346 17.53 -25.91 -5.53
N ILE A 347 16.36 -26.47 -5.83
CA ILE A 347 16.18 -27.92 -6.03
C ILE A 347 16.96 -28.41 -7.25
N GLU A 348 16.92 -27.66 -8.35
CA GLU A 348 17.61 -27.97 -9.60
C GLU A 348 19.12 -27.85 -9.45
N ALA A 349 19.61 -26.76 -8.85
CA ALA A 349 21.04 -26.52 -8.64
C ALA A 349 21.66 -27.53 -7.66
N SER A 350 20.92 -27.95 -6.63
CA SER A 350 21.42 -28.90 -5.63
C SER A 350 21.52 -30.34 -6.14
N GLY A 351 20.75 -30.73 -7.17
CA GLY A 351 20.74 -32.11 -7.68
C GLY A 351 22.12 -32.60 -8.13
N PRO A 352 22.76 -31.96 -9.13
CA PRO A 352 24.08 -32.34 -9.62
C PRO A 352 25.17 -32.24 -8.55
N VAL A 353 25.06 -31.27 -7.64
CA VAL A 353 26.02 -31.07 -6.53
C VAL A 353 25.94 -32.23 -5.54
N ILE A 354 24.73 -32.65 -5.16
CA ILE A 354 24.52 -33.79 -4.27
C ILE A 354 25.05 -35.09 -4.89
N GLU A 355 24.74 -35.33 -6.17
CA GLU A 355 25.21 -36.51 -6.90
C GLU A 355 26.75 -36.57 -6.93
N THR A 356 27.38 -35.49 -7.39
CA THR A 356 28.84 -35.39 -7.51
C THR A 356 29.53 -35.53 -6.15
N LEU A 357 29.05 -34.82 -5.12
CA LEU A 357 29.64 -34.90 -3.77
C LEU A 357 29.43 -36.29 -3.15
N SER A 358 28.28 -36.93 -3.37
CA SER A 358 27.99 -38.26 -2.83
C SER A 358 28.94 -39.32 -3.39
N ASP A 359 29.17 -39.30 -4.71
CA ASP A 359 30.08 -40.23 -5.38
C ASP A 359 31.53 -40.00 -4.95
N PHE A 360 31.92 -38.72 -4.86
CA PHE A 360 33.28 -38.36 -4.49
C PHE A 360 33.59 -38.69 -3.02
N VAL A 361 32.69 -38.35 -2.09
CA VAL A 361 32.81 -38.72 -0.67
C VAL A 361 32.87 -40.24 -0.50
N SER A 362 32.06 -40.99 -1.25
CA SER A 362 32.09 -42.47 -1.21
C SER A 362 33.44 -43.02 -1.68
N SER A 363 34.03 -42.43 -2.71
CA SER A 363 35.36 -42.80 -3.22
C SER A 363 36.47 -42.48 -2.21
N LEU A 364 36.41 -41.31 -1.57
CA LEU A 364 37.37 -40.93 -0.53
C LEU A 364 37.29 -41.85 0.70
N ARG A 365 36.09 -42.27 1.12
CA ARG A 365 35.91 -43.25 2.20
C ARG A 365 36.56 -44.60 1.86
N LEU A 366 36.50 -45.03 0.61
CA LEU A 366 37.14 -46.27 0.16
C LEU A 366 38.66 -46.16 0.14
N ALA A 367 39.22 -44.98 -0.14
CA ALA A 367 40.66 -44.75 -0.12
C ALA A 367 41.23 -44.67 1.31
N GLY A 368 40.42 -44.26 2.29
CA GLY A 368 40.83 -44.13 3.70
C GLY A 368 40.75 -45.40 4.55
N ASN A 369 40.12 -46.47 4.04
CA ASN A 369 40.10 -47.80 4.64
C ASN A 369 41.14 -48.69 3.98
#